data_AF-A0A351AA00-F1
#
_entry.id   AF-A0A351AA00-F1
#
_cell.length_a   1.000
_cell.length_b   1.000
_cell.length_c   1.000
_cell.angle_alpha   90.00
_cell.angle_beta   90.00
_cell.angle_gamma   90.00
#
_symmetry.space_group_name_H-M   'P 1'
#
loop_
_entity.id
_entity.type
_entity.pdbx_description
1 polymer ?
#
loop_
_entity_poly.entity_id
_entity_poly.type
_entity_poly.pdbx_seq_one_letter_code
_entity_poly.pdbx_strand_id
1 'polypeptide(L)'
;MKAALKVLGAVFGIVTLGVLATFIVVWVYSTFFQPGRPMSEYEQFAQVAGPWVSVTLGPLITYLFVRLATRSLDAMAARRMAAWIMGIYVLVDLAVVVGAKPSPSAWVFVVVSLAGRSLAAWFATKRNVTSSTA
;
A
#
# COMPACT_ATOMS: atom_id res chain seq x y z
N MET A 1 -4.03 21.51 10.81
CA MET A 1 -4.48 21.22 9.42
C MET A 1 -3.41 20.62 8.50
N LYS A 2 -2.21 21.21 8.35
CA LYS A 2 -1.20 20.71 7.37
C LYS A 2 -0.79 19.24 7.56
N ALA A 3 -0.68 18.77 8.81
CA ALA A 3 -0.31 17.38 9.11
C ALA A 3 -1.41 16.37 8.73
N ALA A 4 -2.67 16.64 9.06
CA ALA A 4 -3.79 15.77 8.71
C ALA A 4 -3.93 15.62 7.19
N LEU A 5 -3.76 16.70 6.43
CA LEU A 5 -3.79 16.66 4.98
C LEU A 5 -2.66 15.80 4.40
N LYS A 6 -1.45 15.87 4.98
CA LYS A 6 -0.33 14.99 4.58
C LYS A 6 -0.63 13.52 4.86
N VAL A 7 -1.23 13.21 6.01
CA VAL A 7 -1.61 11.84 6.37
C VAL A 7 -2.66 11.31 5.40
N LEU A 8 -3.76 12.04 5.21
CA LEU A 8 -4.84 11.64 4.31
C LEU A 8 -4.36 11.53 2.86
N GLY A 9 -3.57 12.50 2.39
CA GLY A 9 -2.99 12.47 1.04
C GLY A 9 -2.07 11.27 0.83
N ALA A 10 -1.27 10.90 1.83
CA ALA A 10 -0.42 9.71 1.75
C ALA A 10 -1.25 8.41 1.73
N VAL A 11 -2.25 8.28 2.60
CA VAL A 11 -3.14 7.11 2.62
C VAL A 11 -3.88 6.96 1.29
N PHE A 12 -4.45 8.05 0.79
CA PHE A 12 -5.14 8.07 -0.51
C PHE A 12 -4.18 7.67 -1.64
N GLY A 13 -2.99 8.26 -1.68
CA GLY A 13 -1.96 7.90 -2.66
C GLY A 13 -1.57 6.42 -2.62
N ILE A 14 -1.42 5.85 -1.41
CA ILE A 14 -1.10 4.42 -1.23
C ILE A 14 -2.22 3.54 -1.78
N VAL A 15 -3.48 3.85 -1.43
CA VAL A 15 -4.64 3.06 -1.87
C VAL A 15 -4.84 3.18 -3.38
N THR A 16 -4.88 4.41 -3.91
CA THR A 16 -5.10 4.66 -5.34
C THR A 16 -4.01 4.00 -6.19
N LEU A 17 -2.73 4.18 -5.84
CA LEU A 17 -1.65 3.61 -6.63
C LEU A 17 -1.60 2.08 -6.50
N GLY A 18 -1.98 1.53 -5.34
CA GLY A 18 -2.13 0.09 -5.16
C GLY A 18 -3.22 -0.51 -6.05
N VAL A 19 -4.39 0.14 -6.11
CA VAL A 19 -5.49 -0.28 -7.00
C VAL A 19 -5.07 -0.17 -8.47
N LEU A 20 -4.47 0.95 -8.87
CA LEU A 20 -3.98 1.14 -10.24
C LEU A 20 -2.95 0.08 -10.64
N ALA A 21 -2.06 -0.31 -9.73
CA ALA A 21 -1.08 -1.36 -9.99
C ALA A 21 -1.77 -2.70 -10.33
N THR A 22 -2.81 -3.09 -9.57
CA THR A 22 -3.58 -4.31 -9.88
C THR A 22 -4.29 -4.19 -11.22
N PHE A 23 -4.89 -3.03 -11.51
CA PHE A 23 -5.52 -2.77 -12.82
C PHE A 23 -4.53 -2.92 -13.97
N ILE A 24 -3.31 -2.39 -13.84
CA ILE A 24 -2.26 -2.52 -14.85
C ILE A 24 -1.89 -3.99 -15.06
N VAL A 25 -1.75 -4.78 -13.99
CA VAL A 25 -1.46 -6.22 -14.12
C VAL A 25 -2.55 -6.96 -14.87
N VAL A 26 -3.82 -6.70 -14.53
CA VAL A 26 -4.96 -7.32 -15.23
C VAL A 26 -5.04 -6.87 -16.69
N TRP A 27 -4.80 -5.59 -16.97
CA TRP A 27 -4.77 -5.05 -18.33
C TRP A 27 -3.64 -5.66 -19.18
N VAL A 28 -2.44 -5.82 -18.61
CA VAL A 28 -1.32 -6.49 -19.29
C VAL A 28 -1.67 -7.95 -19.57
N TYR A 29 -2.26 -8.65 -18.59
CA TYR A 29 -2.68 -10.04 -18.75
C TYR A 29 -3.73 -10.20 -19.86
N SER A 30 -4.76 -9.35 -19.88
CA SER A 30 -5.84 -9.41 -20.88
C SER A 30 -5.39 -8.98 -22.27
N THR A 31 -4.44 -8.04 -22.39
CA THR A 31 -4.01 -7.53 -23.70
C THR A 31 -2.96 -8.43 -24.36
N PHE A 32 -1.99 -8.92 -23.59
CA PHE A 32 -0.79 -9.56 -24.16
C PHE A 32 -0.71 -11.08 -23.94
N PHE A 33 -1.28 -11.60 -22.85
CA PHE A 33 -1.12 -13.02 -22.51
C PHE A 33 -2.35 -13.87 -22.88
N GLN A 34 -3.56 -13.36 -22.62
CA GLN A 34 -4.80 -14.08 -22.89
C GLN A 34 -5.85 -13.13 -23.49
N PRO A 35 -5.66 -12.61 -24.71
CA PRO A 35 -6.65 -11.74 -25.35
C PRO A 35 -7.92 -12.51 -25.74
N GLY A 36 -9.07 -11.81 -25.65
CA GLY A 36 -10.37 -12.32 -26.12
C GLY A 36 -11.07 -13.30 -25.17
N ARG A 37 -10.61 -13.44 -23.91
CA ARG A 37 -11.30 -14.25 -22.90
C ARG A 37 -12.55 -13.54 -22.36
N PRO A 38 -13.55 -14.30 -21.87
CA PRO A 38 -14.71 -13.71 -21.22
C PRO A 38 -14.31 -12.93 -19.96
N MET A 39 -15.06 -11.87 -19.65
CA MET A 39 -14.78 -10.97 -18.53
C MET A 39 -14.65 -11.70 -17.18
N SER A 40 -15.42 -12.77 -16.99
CA SER A 40 -15.38 -13.61 -15.79
C SER A 40 -14.00 -14.25 -15.53
N GLU A 41 -13.24 -14.59 -16.58
CA GLU A 41 -11.88 -15.12 -16.42
C GLU A 41 -10.91 -14.03 -15.93
N TYR A 42 -11.06 -12.80 -16.42
CA TYR A 42 -10.23 -11.67 -15.97
C TYR A 42 -10.57 -11.25 -14.53
N GLU A 43 -11.83 -11.32 -14.13
CA GLU A 43 -12.26 -11.07 -12.76
C GLU A 43 -11.67 -12.10 -11.79
N GLN A 44 -11.67 -13.39 -12.16
CA GLN A 44 -11.02 -14.45 -11.38
C GLN A 44 -9.52 -14.22 -11.29
N PHE A 45 -8.87 -13.87 -12.41
CA PHE A 45 -7.45 -13.54 -12.41
C PHE A 45 -7.15 -12.34 -11.51
N ALA A 46 -7.98 -11.30 -11.52
CA ALA A 46 -7.82 -10.13 -10.66
C ALA A 46 -7.86 -10.48 -9.17
N GLN A 47 -8.75 -11.40 -8.78
CA GLN A 47 -8.83 -11.90 -7.39
C GLN A 47 -7.57 -12.65 -6.96
N VAL A 48 -6.92 -13.37 -7.88
CA VAL A 48 -5.66 -14.06 -7.61
C VAL A 48 -4.47 -13.09 -7.62
N ALA A 49 -4.42 -12.18 -8.60
CA ALA A 49 -3.30 -11.25 -8.77
C ALA A 49 -3.26 -10.17 -7.68
N GLY A 50 -4.41 -9.68 -7.21
CA GLY A 50 -4.51 -8.60 -6.23
C GLY A 50 -3.65 -8.81 -4.97
N PRO A 51 -3.76 -9.96 -4.27
CA PRO A 51 -2.90 -10.28 -3.13
C PRO A 51 -1.40 -10.22 -3.43
N TRP A 52 -0.97 -10.77 -4.57
CA TRP A 52 0.44 -10.76 -4.99
C TRP A 52 0.94 -9.35 -5.29
N VAL A 53 0.14 -8.54 -5.99
CA VAL A 53 0.45 -7.13 -6.25
C VAL A 53 0.57 -6.36 -4.94
N SER A 54 -0.34 -6.56 -4.00
CA SER A 54 -0.29 -5.90 -2.69
C SER A 54 0.96 -6.27 -1.90
N VAL A 55 1.38 -7.54 -1.90
CA VAL A 55 2.58 -7.98 -1.17
C VAL A 55 3.87 -7.46 -1.81
N THR A 56 3.92 -7.38 -3.14
CA THR A 56 5.15 -7.00 -3.87
C THR A 56 5.30 -5.49 -4.02
N LEU A 57 4.28 -4.82 -4.57
CA LEU A 57 4.31 -3.38 -4.85
C LEU A 57 3.84 -2.54 -3.65
N GLY A 58 3.01 -3.11 -2.77
CA GLY A 58 2.49 -2.40 -1.61
C GLY A 58 3.57 -1.78 -0.71
N PRO A 59 4.60 -2.53 -0.27
CA PRO A 59 5.70 -1.98 0.51
C PRO A 59 6.44 -0.84 -0.21
N LEU A 60 6.68 -0.95 -1.52
CA LEU A 60 7.37 0.07 -2.30
C LEU A 60 6.55 1.37 -2.38
N ILE A 61 5.25 1.25 -2.66
CA ILE A 61 4.31 2.37 -2.71
C ILE A 61 4.21 3.04 -1.33
N THR A 62 4.07 2.24 -0.26
CA THR A 62 4.02 2.74 1.11
C THR A 62 5.31 3.47 1.48
N TYR A 63 6.48 2.91 1.16
CA TYR A 63 7.77 3.58 1.38
C TYR A 63 7.78 4.97 0.74
N LEU A 64 7.40 5.06 -0.55
CA LEU A 64 7.42 6.30 -1.31
C LEU A 64 6.53 7.37 -0.67
N PHE A 65 5.27 7.07 -0.40
CA PHE A 65 4.33 8.06 0.16
C PHE A 65 4.65 8.46 1.59
N VAL A 66 5.07 7.50 2.43
CA VAL A 66 5.52 7.82 3.80
C VAL A 66 6.78 8.69 3.73
N ARG A 67 7.73 8.39 2.83
CA ARG A 67 8.94 9.20 2.65
C ARG A 67 8.61 10.62 2.20
N LEU A 68 7.74 10.77 1.19
CA LEU A 68 7.31 12.08 0.68
C LEU A 68 6.61 12.91 1.77
N ALA A 69 5.75 12.28 2.57
CA ALA A 69 5.08 12.97 3.66
C ALA A 69 6.07 13.43 4.74
N THR A 70 7.05 12.58 5.09
CA THR A 70 7.93 12.75 6.25
C THR A 70 9.27 13.43 5.95
N ARG A 71 9.67 13.61 4.69
CA ARG A 71 11.04 14.08 4.30
C ARG A 71 11.52 15.39 4.93
N SER A 72 10.60 16.27 5.35
CA SER A 72 10.91 17.59 5.91
C SER A 72 10.70 17.67 7.42
N LEU A 73 10.51 16.52 8.09
CA LEU A 73 10.27 16.46 9.52
C LEU A 73 11.48 15.91 10.26
N ASP A 74 11.63 16.34 11.51
CA ASP A 74 12.54 15.74 12.47
C ASP A 74 12.19 14.27 12.75
N ALA A 75 13.12 13.55 13.36
CA ALA A 75 13.00 12.11 13.59
C ALA A 75 11.72 11.72 14.34
N MET A 76 11.36 12.46 15.40
CA MET A 76 10.22 12.11 16.25
C MET A 76 8.90 12.42 15.53
N ALA A 77 8.76 13.59 14.90
CA ALA A 77 7.56 13.90 14.15
C ALA A 77 7.39 13.02 12.90
N ALA A 78 8.49 12.64 12.23
CA ALA A 78 8.47 11.69 11.11
C ALA A 78 7.91 10.33 11.53
N ARG A 79 8.40 9.75 12.64
CA ARG A 79 7.90 8.47 13.18
C ARG A 79 6.42 8.56 13.56
N ARG A 80 6.02 9.65 14.26
CA ARG A 80 4.62 9.86 14.64
C ARG A 80 3.71 9.95 13.41
N MET A 81 4.14 10.64 12.36
CA MET A 81 3.34 10.76 11.13
C MET A 81 3.28 9.45 10.35
N ALA A 82 4.38 8.68 10.28
CA ALA A 82 4.35 7.35 9.67
C ALA A 82 3.39 6.41 10.42
N ALA A 83 3.37 6.46 11.76
CA ALA A 83 2.42 5.69 12.56
C ALA A 83 0.96 6.08 12.26
N TRP A 84 0.66 7.37 12.12
CA TRP A 84 -0.69 7.82 11.73
C TRP A 84 -1.09 7.37 10.32
N ILE A 85 -0.18 7.47 9.34
CA ILE A 85 -0.43 6.99 7.97
C ILE A 85 -0.73 5.50 7.98
N MET A 86 0.11 4.69 8.66
CA MET A 86 -0.09 3.25 8.72
C MET A 86 -1.33 2.86 9.51
N GLY A 87 -1.63 3.54 10.63
CA GLY A 87 -2.82 3.28 11.41
C GLY A 87 -4.11 3.49 10.60
N ILE A 88 -4.23 4.61 9.90
CA ILE A 88 -5.40 4.88 9.04
C ILE A 88 -5.43 3.92 7.85
N TYR A 89 -4.29 3.67 7.21
CA TYR A 89 -4.21 2.71 6.11
C TYR A 89 -4.70 1.31 6.54
N VAL A 90 -4.24 0.79 7.68
CA VAL A 90 -4.66 -0.51 8.21
C VAL A 90 -6.17 -0.56 8.44
N LEU A 91 -6.76 0.50 9.01
CA LEU A 91 -8.21 0.55 9.22
C LEU A 91 -8.99 0.49 7.90
N VAL A 92 -8.54 1.24 6.89
CA VAL A 92 -9.17 1.24 5.56
C VAL A 92 -9.00 -0.11 4.87
N ASP A 93 -7.78 -0.66 4.89
CA ASP A 93 -7.45 -1.93 4.24
C ASP A 93 -8.23 -3.08 4.86
N LEU A 94 -8.29 -3.16 6.20
CA LEU A 94 -9.08 -4.17 6.91
C LEU A 94 -10.58 -4.02 6.66
N ALA A 95 -11.12 -2.80 6.60
CA ALA A 95 -12.53 -2.60 6.28
C ALA A 95 -12.88 -3.12 4.88
N VAL A 96 -12.02 -2.86 3.88
CA VAL A 96 -12.19 -3.37 2.51
C VAL A 96 -12.05 -4.89 2.47
N VAL A 97 -11.02 -5.44 3.10
CA VAL A 97 -10.77 -6.89 3.14
C VAL A 97 -11.92 -7.60 3.81
N VAL A 98 -12.38 -7.19 5.00
CA VAL A 98 -13.51 -7.82 5.69
C VAL A 98 -14.78 -7.71 4.86
N GLY A 99 -15.03 -6.57 4.21
CA GLY A 99 -16.17 -6.40 3.30
C GLY A 99 -16.16 -7.35 2.10
N ALA A 100 -14.97 -7.74 1.62
CA ALA A 100 -14.80 -8.68 0.52
C ALA A 100 -15.01 -10.16 0.91
N LYS A 101 -15.19 -10.47 2.21
CA LYS A 101 -15.38 -11.84 2.73
C LYS A 101 -14.36 -12.86 2.17
N PRO A 102 -13.06 -12.64 2.42
CA PRO A 102 -12.00 -13.39 1.77
C PRO A 102 -11.93 -14.81 2.33
N SER A 103 -11.30 -15.71 1.56
CA SER A 103 -10.98 -17.05 2.06
C SER A 103 -10.03 -16.99 3.26
N PRO A 104 -10.01 -18.01 4.14
CA PRO A 104 -9.05 -18.07 5.25
C PRO A 104 -7.59 -17.95 4.82
N SER A 105 -7.22 -18.52 3.66
CA SER A 105 -5.86 -18.45 3.13
C SER A 105 -5.44 -17.03 2.70
N ALA A 106 -6.39 -16.17 2.31
CA ALA A 106 -6.09 -14.80 1.92
C ALA A 106 -5.60 -13.93 3.09
N TRP A 107 -5.95 -14.28 4.33
CA TRP A 107 -5.46 -13.57 5.52
C TRP A 107 -3.94 -13.64 5.67
N VAL A 108 -3.30 -14.70 5.18
CA VAL A 108 -1.83 -14.80 5.17
C VAL A 108 -1.24 -13.68 4.33
N PHE A 109 -1.77 -13.42 3.13
CA PHE A 109 -1.32 -12.33 2.27
C PHE A 109 -1.56 -10.96 2.89
N VAL A 110 -2.70 -10.78 3.58
CA VAL A 110 -3.00 -9.54 4.31
C VAL A 110 -1.95 -9.29 5.38
N VAL A 111 -1.67 -10.27 6.25
CA VAL A 111 -0.67 -10.14 7.32
C VAL A 111 0.72 -9.86 6.74
N VAL A 112 1.13 -10.60 5.71
CA VAL A 112 2.44 -10.40 5.05
C VAL A 112 2.54 -9.01 4.42
N SER A 113 1.49 -8.55 3.72
CA SER A 113 1.44 -7.21 3.11
C SER A 113 1.52 -6.11 4.17
N LEU A 114 0.72 -6.22 5.24
CA LEU A 114 0.72 -5.24 6.33
C LEU A 114 2.07 -5.18 7.06
N ALA A 115 2.71 -6.33 7.30
CA ALA A 115 4.05 -6.39 7.87
C ALA A 115 5.08 -5.72 6.96
N GLY A 116 5.08 -6.05 5.66
CA GLY A 116 5.98 -5.45 4.67
C GLY A 116 5.81 -3.93 4.55
N ARG A 117 4.57 -3.45 4.53
CA ARG A 117 4.24 -2.02 4.49
C ARG A 117 4.65 -1.29 5.77
N SER A 118 4.47 -1.92 6.92
CA SER A 118 4.89 -1.36 8.21
C SER A 118 6.41 -1.21 8.28
N LEU A 119 7.16 -2.23 7.82
CA LEU A 119 8.62 -2.17 7.70
C LEU A 119 9.05 -1.08 6.71
N ALA A 120 8.40 -0.99 5.55
CA ALA A 120 8.66 0.06 4.57
C ALA A 120 8.43 1.47 5.13
N ALA A 121 7.32 1.68 5.84
CA ALA A 121 7.02 2.94 6.50
C ALA A 121 8.08 3.30 7.56
N TRP A 122 8.54 2.32 8.34
CA TRP A 122 9.63 2.51 9.30
C TRP A 122 10.93 2.93 8.60
N PHE A 123 11.36 2.21 7.56
CA PHE A 123 12.57 2.54 6.80
C PHE A 123 12.50 3.92 6.14
N ALA A 124 11.32 4.36 5.69
CA ALA A 124 11.13 5.69 5.10
C ALA A 124 11.48 6.83 6.07
N THR A 125 11.33 6.60 7.38
CA THR A 125 11.63 7.60 8.43
C THR A 125 13.10 7.61 8.88
N LYS A 126 13.87 6.53 8.66
CA LYS A 126 15.25 6.40 9.19
C LYS A 126 16.22 7.45 8.67
N ARG A 127 16.13 7.87 7.40
CA ARG A 127 17.07 8.85 6.80
C ARG A 127 16.93 10.28 7.31
N ASN A 128 15.84 10.62 8.01
CA ASN A 128 15.69 11.95 8.61
C ASN A 128 16.46 12.09 9.94
N VAL A 129 16.91 10.97 10.52
CA VAL A 129 17.66 10.96 11.79
C VAL A 129 19.08 11.46 11.56
N THR A 130 19.71 11.09 10.45
CA THR A 130 21.11 11.42 10.14
C THR A 130 21.33 12.88 9.76
N SER A 131 20.31 13.60 9.29
CA SER A 131 20.41 15.03 8.94
C SER A 131 20.17 15.98 10.12
N SER A 132 19.73 15.48 11.27
CA SER A 132 19.51 16.28 12.49
C SER A 132 20.72 16.25 13.44
N THR A 133 21.73 15.44 13.14
CA THR A 133 22.95 15.25 13.93
C THR A 133 24.19 15.84 13.25
N ALA A 134 24.01 16.58 12.15
CA ALA A 134 25.04 17.32 11.44
C ALA A 134 24.70 18.82 11.53
#